data_AF-A0A6L9YX22-F1
#
_entry.id   AF-A0A6L9YX22-F1
#
_cell.length_a   1.000
_cell.length_b   1.000
_cell.length_c   1.000
_cell.angle_alpha   90.00
_cell.angle_beta   90.00
_cell.angle_gamma   90.00
#
_symmetry.space_group_name_H-M   'P 1'
#
loop_
_entity.id
_entity.type
_entity.pdbx_description
1 polymer ?
#
loop_
_entity_poly.entity_id
_entity_poly.type
_entity_poly.pdbx_seq_one_letter_code
_entity_poly.pdbx_strand_id
1 'polypeptide(L)'
;MSVLKKPDLDDPILRAKLAKGMGHNYYGEPAWPNDLLYVFPVVIMGSIALCIGLAVLDPALIGEPADPFATPLEILPEWYLYPVFQILRILPNKLLGIAAMGSVPLGLMLVPFIEGVHIANGNFAQSAITINGWLRDFLWAQASNVITSYGSALSAYGIMFLAGHFVFAFSLMFLFSGRGYWQELIESIVWAHNKLKVAPSIQPRALSITQGRAVGVAHYLLGGIVVTWSFFIARILSVG
;
A
#
# COMPACT_ATOMS: atom_id res chain seq x y z
N MET A 1 16.04 10.56 31.91
CA MET A 1 17.11 11.55 31.67
C MET A 1 17.70 11.29 30.30
N SER A 2 17.44 12.14 29.30
CA SER A 2 18.18 12.09 28.03
C SER A 2 19.46 12.91 28.21
N VAL A 3 20.61 12.24 28.20
CA VAL A 3 21.90 12.93 28.22
C VAL A 3 22.19 13.40 26.80
N LEU A 4 21.60 14.54 26.40
CA LEU A 4 22.04 15.26 25.20
C LEU A 4 23.36 15.96 25.53
N LYS A 5 24.48 15.25 25.33
CA LYS A 5 25.82 15.84 25.43
C LYS A 5 26.01 16.74 24.20
N LYS A 6 25.89 18.06 24.40
CA LYS A 6 26.13 19.04 23.32
C LYS A 6 27.57 18.90 22.80
N PRO A 7 27.81 19.02 21.49
CA PRO A 7 29.15 18.96 20.94
C PRO A 7 30.01 20.11 21.48
N ASP A 8 31.25 19.80 21.87
CA ASP A 8 32.23 20.77 22.36
C ASP A 8 32.86 21.49 21.16
N LEU A 9 32.34 22.68 20.85
CA LEU A 9 32.75 23.46 19.69
C LEU A 9 34.13 24.11 19.85
N ASP A 10 34.74 24.01 21.02
CA ASP A 10 36.09 24.52 21.27
C ASP A 10 37.18 23.48 20.95
N ASP A 11 36.81 22.21 20.67
CA ASP A 11 37.75 21.18 20.23
C ASP A 11 38.29 21.47 18.80
N PRO A 12 39.60 21.76 18.64
CA PRO A 12 40.19 22.05 17.34
C PRO A 12 40.12 20.87 16.36
N ILE A 13 40.09 19.63 16.85
CA ILE A 13 39.94 18.43 16.02
C ILE A 13 38.52 18.35 15.47
N LEU A 14 37.51 18.69 16.28
CA LEU A 14 36.11 18.73 15.85
C LEU A 14 35.90 19.81 14.78
N ARG A 15 36.42 21.03 15.00
CA ARG A 15 36.31 22.13 14.03
C ARG A 15 36.99 21.79 12.70
N ALA A 16 38.14 21.12 12.72
CA ALA A 16 38.84 20.68 11.52
C ALA A 16 38.07 19.61 10.73
N LYS A 17 37.30 18.75 11.40
CA LYS A 17 36.45 17.74 10.76
C LYS A 17 35.17 18.34 10.17
N LEU A 18 34.52 19.25 10.91
CA LEU A 18 33.35 20.02 10.44
C LEU A 18 33.69 20.88 9.22
N ALA A 19 34.86 21.53 9.21
CA ALA A 19 35.35 22.32 8.07
C ALA A 19 35.55 21.50 6.79
N LYS A 20 35.68 20.17 6.91
CA LYS A 20 35.81 19.23 5.78
C LYS A 20 34.48 18.55 5.42
N GLY A 21 33.37 18.94 6.04
CA GLY A 21 32.05 18.32 5.82
C GLY A 21 31.96 16.87 6.30
N MET A 22 32.84 16.46 7.23
CA MET A 22 32.89 15.09 7.76
C MET A 22 32.36 15.06 9.19
N GLY A 23 31.05 15.03 9.40
CA GLY A 23 30.48 14.59 10.67
C GLY A 23 30.10 13.11 10.59
N HIS A 24 30.50 12.38 11.62
CA HIS A 24 30.07 11.01 11.83
C HIS A 24 28.73 11.00 12.57
N ASN A 25 27.95 9.92 12.39
CA ASN A 25 26.68 9.61 13.08
C ASN A 25 26.68 9.74 14.62
N TYR A 26 27.84 9.97 15.26
CA TYR A 26 27.99 10.19 16.69
C TYR A 26 28.08 11.67 17.12
N TYR A 27 28.17 12.62 16.17
CA TYR A 27 28.52 14.03 16.46
C TYR A 27 27.50 15.08 16.02
N GLY A 28 26.23 14.70 15.85
CA GLY A 28 25.14 15.68 15.74
C GLY A 28 24.99 16.34 14.37
N GLU A 29 25.37 15.66 13.29
CA GLU A 29 24.88 16.06 11.97
C GLU A 29 23.34 16.00 11.92
N PRO A 30 22.67 16.90 11.16
CA PRO A 30 21.24 16.78 10.93
C PRO A 30 20.94 15.43 10.27
N ALA A 31 20.11 14.60 10.91
CA ALA A 31 19.66 13.31 10.37
C ALA A 31 19.06 13.46 8.95
N TRP A 32 18.52 14.63 8.65
CA TRP A 32 18.06 15.00 7.32
C TRP A 32 18.95 16.06 6.66
N PRO A 33 19.42 15.87 5.41
CA PRO A 33 19.13 14.74 4.50
C PRO A 33 20.14 13.58 4.61
N ASN A 34 21.15 13.67 5.48
CA ASN A 34 22.34 12.82 5.43
C ASN A 34 22.05 11.32 5.65
N ASP A 35 21.11 10.95 6.53
CA ASP A 35 20.75 9.54 6.71
C ASP A 35 20.07 8.97 5.47
N LEU A 36 19.32 9.78 4.72
CA LEU A 36 18.71 9.38 3.44
C LEU A 36 19.76 9.20 2.33
N LEU A 37 20.88 9.91 2.40
CA LEU A 37 21.93 9.82 1.39
C LEU A 37 22.92 8.70 1.68
N TYR A 38 23.19 8.39 2.94
CA TYR A 38 24.24 7.44 3.32
C TYR A 38 23.70 6.11 3.85
N VAL A 39 22.65 6.12 4.67
CA VAL A 39 22.10 4.91 5.28
C VAL A 39 21.16 4.19 4.30
N PHE A 40 20.30 4.95 3.59
CA PHE A 40 19.33 4.36 2.67
C PHE A 40 19.98 3.55 1.53
N PRO A 41 21.01 4.03 0.80
CA PRO A 41 21.66 3.21 -0.22
C PRO A 41 22.31 1.95 0.35
N VAL A 42 22.92 2.03 1.55
CA VAL A 42 23.55 0.87 2.20
C VAL A 42 22.50 -0.17 2.63
N VAL A 43 21.37 0.28 3.20
CA VAL A 43 20.26 -0.60 3.59
C VAL A 43 19.60 -1.20 2.35
N ILE A 44 19.34 -0.42 1.31
CA ILE A 44 18.74 -0.90 0.06
C ILE A 44 19.66 -1.92 -0.60
N MET A 45 20.95 -1.62 -0.77
CA MET A 45 21.91 -2.55 -1.37
C MET A 45 22.11 -3.79 -0.50
N GLY A 46 22.10 -3.65 0.83
CA GLY A 46 22.16 -4.77 1.77
C GLY A 46 20.94 -5.68 1.69
N SER A 47 19.73 -5.10 1.62
CA SER A 47 18.49 -5.85 1.42
C SER A 47 18.45 -6.55 0.06
N ILE A 48 18.87 -5.88 -1.01
CA ILE A 48 18.98 -6.48 -2.35
C ILE A 48 19.97 -7.64 -2.34
N ALA A 49 21.16 -7.45 -1.76
CA ALA A 49 22.18 -8.50 -1.66
C ALA A 49 21.68 -9.70 -0.85
N LEU A 50 20.95 -9.47 0.25
CA LEU A 50 20.33 -10.52 1.05
C LEU A 50 19.26 -11.28 0.26
N CYS A 51 18.36 -10.58 -0.42
CA CYS A 51 17.32 -11.20 -1.25
C CYS A 51 17.93 -12.03 -2.39
N ILE A 52 18.94 -11.51 -3.08
CA ILE A 52 19.67 -12.26 -4.13
C ILE A 52 20.38 -13.47 -3.51
N GLY A 53 21.05 -13.30 -2.37
CA GLY A 53 21.73 -14.39 -1.68
C GLY A 53 20.77 -15.52 -1.32
N LEU A 54 19.61 -15.20 -0.74
CA LEU A 54 18.56 -16.17 -0.42
C LEU A 54 17.99 -16.84 -1.68
N ALA A 55 17.75 -16.09 -2.75
CA ALA A 55 17.26 -16.63 -4.01
C ALA A 55 18.26 -17.55 -4.74
N VAL A 56 19.56 -17.33 -4.55
CA VAL A 56 20.62 -18.20 -5.09
C VAL A 56 20.78 -19.47 -4.26
N LEU A 57 20.60 -19.38 -2.93
CA LEU A 57 20.70 -20.52 -2.02
C LEU A 57 19.51 -21.49 -2.12
N ASP A 58 18.34 -21.00 -2.54
CA ASP A 58 17.15 -21.81 -2.83
C ASP A 58 16.59 -21.43 -4.22
N PRO A 59 17.24 -21.88 -5.31
CA PRO A 59 16.80 -21.53 -6.65
C PRO A 59 15.43 -22.17 -6.91
N ALA A 60 14.44 -21.33 -7.22
CA ALA A 60 13.13 -21.80 -7.65
C ALA A 60 13.31 -22.75 -8.84
N LEU A 61 12.91 -24.01 -8.65
CA LEU A 61 12.99 -25.02 -9.70
C LEU A 61 12.15 -24.53 -10.89
N ILE A 62 12.78 -24.41 -12.05
CA ILE A 62 12.05 -24.23 -13.31
C ILE A 62 11.27 -25.53 -13.51
N GLY A 63 9.99 -25.49 -13.17
CA GLY A 63 9.07 -26.61 -13.34
C GLY A 63 8.85 -26.94 -14.81
N GLU A 64 7.97 -27.90 -15.07
CA GLU A 64 7.63 -28.27 -16.43
C GLU A 64 7.07 -27.07 -17.23
N PRO A 65 7.36 -26.97 -18.54
CA PRO A 65 6.86 -25.89 -19.37
C PRO A 65 5.34 -25.73 -19.21
N ALA A 66 4.89 -24.50 -19.00
CA ALA A 66 3.48 -24.22 -18.79
C ALA A 66 2.65 -24.65 -20.03
N ASP A 67 1.62 -25.45 -19.80
CA ASP A 67 0.60 -25.77 -20.81
C ASP A 67 -0.47 -24.65 -20.83
N PRO A 68 -0.69 -23.94 -21.96
CA PRO A 68 -1.72 -22.92 -22.09
C PRO A 68 -3.14 -23.41 -21.79
N PHE A 69 -3.40 -24.72 -21.85
CA PHE A 69 -4.71 -25.33 -21.68
C PHE A 69 -4.86 -26.13 -20.38
N ALA A 70 -3.80 -26.31 -19.62
CA ALA A 70 -3.81 -27.06 -18.36
C ALA A 70 -3.08 -26.28 -17.26
N THR A 71 -3.85 -25.79 -16.28
CA THR A 71 -3.28 -25.15 -15.07
C THR A 71 -2.93 -26.24 -14.04
N PRO A 72 -1.67 -26.32 -13.56
CA PRO A 72 -1.30 -27.24 -12.49
C PRO A 72 -2.13 -27.00 -11.23
N LEU A 73 -2.49 -28.08 -10.52
CA LEU A 73 -3.42 -28.02 -9.38
C LEU A 73 -2.92 -27.19 -8.18
N GLU A 74 -1.61 -26.95 -8.09
CA GLU A 74 -0.96 -26.35 -6.92
C GLU A 74 -0.55 -24.88 -7.13
N ILE A 75 -0.64 -24.35 -8.35
CA ILE A 75 -0.25 -22.95 -8.64
C ILE A 75 -1.43 -22.05 -8.33
N LEU A 76 -1.47 -21.58 -7.08
CA LEU A 76 -2.24 -20.41 -6.72
C LEU A 76 -1.62 -19.17 -7.40
N PRO A 77 -2.40 -18.13 -7.75
CA PRO A 77 -1.82 -16.87 -8.20
C PRO A 77 -0.80 -16.34 -7.21
N GLU A 78 0.10 -15.46 -7.63
CA GLU A 78 0.94 -14.79 -6.63
C GLU A 78 0.07 -13.97 -5.66
N TRP A 79 0.54 -13.81 -4.43
CA TRP A 79 -0.21 -13.17 -3.34
C TRP A 79 -0.71 -11.76 -3.72
N TYR A 80 0.05 -11.03 -4.53
CA TYR A 80 -0.33 -9.70 -5.01
C TYR A 80 -1.39 -9.72 -6.12
N LEU A 81 -1.60 -10.86 -6.80
CA LEU A 81 -2.68 -11.07 -7.78
C LEU A 81 -3.95 -11.63 -7.15
N TYR A 82 -3.89 -12.14 -5.92
CA TYR A 82 -5.07 -12.67 -5.22
C TYR A 82 -6.28 -11.74 -5.18
N PRO A 83 -6.19 -10.42 -4.92
CA PRO A 83 -7.39 -9.59 -4.82
C PRO A 83 -8.12 -9.52 -6.16
N VAL A 84 -7.34 -9.35 -7.23
CA VAL A 84 -7.79 -9.23 -8.61
C VAL A 84 -8.38 -10.55 -9.11
N PHE A 85 -7.70 -11.67 -8.84
CA PHE A 85 -8.21 -13.00 -9.16
C PHE A 85 -9.49 -13.33 -8.38
N GLN A 86 -9.62 -12.83 -7.16
CA GLN A 86 -10.76 -13.10 -6.31
C GLN A 86 -12.04 -12.41 -6.82
N ILE A 87 -11.93 -11.26 -7.49
CA ILE A 87 -13.03 -10.57 -8.19
C ILE A 87 -13.63 -11.48 -9.29
N LEU A 88 -12.79 -12.15 -10.10
CA LEU A 88 -13.23 -13.09 -11.15
C LEU A 88 -13.99 -14.30 -10.59
N ARG A 89 -13.70 -14.69 -9.34
CA ARG A 89 -14.35 -15.82 -8.66
C ARG A 89 -15.65 -15.44 -7.95
N ILE A 90 -15.88 -14.16 -7.69
CA ILE A 90 -17.09 -13.66 -7.01
C ILE A 90 -18.16 -13.28 -8.02
N LEU A 91 -17.76 -12.68 -9.15
CA LEU A 91 -18.72 -12.29 -10.17
C LEU A 91 -19.12 -13.52 -11.01
N PRO A 92 -20.44 -13.77 -11.18
CA PRO A 92 -20.92 -14.96 -11.89
C PRO A 92 -20.58 -14.92 -13.39
N ASN A 93 -20.38 -13.73 -13.96
CA ASN A 93 -20.00 -13.53 -15.35
C ASN A 93 -18.52 -13.12 -15.46
N LYS A 94 -17.74 -13.91 -16.20
CA LYS A 94 -16.29 -13.66 -16.41
C LYS A 94 -16.01 -12.33 -17.11
N LEU A 95 -16.82 -11.92 -18.08
CA LEU A 95 -16.66 -10.64 -18.77
C LEU A 95 -16.89 -9.46 -17.82
N LEU A 96 -17.87 -9.57 -16.93
CA LEU A 96 -18.12 -8.56 -15.90
C LEU A 96 -16.93 -8.44 -14.93
N GLY A 97 -16.31 -9.57 -14.56
CA GLY A 97 -15.11 -9.58 -13.73
C GLY A 97 -13.91 -8.92 -14.40
N ILE A 98 -13.67 -9.20 -15.68
CA ILE A 98 -12.62 -8.54 -16.47
C ILE A 98 -12.90 -7.03 -16.59
N ALA A 99 -14.15 -6.65 -16.87
CA ALA A 99 -14.54 -5.25 -16.95
C ALA A 99 -14.35 -4.50 -15.61
N ALA A 100 -14.68 -5.14 -14.49
CA ALA A 100 -14.49 -4.58 -13.15
C ALA A 100 -13.00 -4.39 -12.81
N MET A 101 -12.12 -5.27 -13.30
CA MET A 101 -10.67 -5.10 -13.15
C MET A 101 -10.13 -3.97 -14.02
N GLY A 102 -10.63 -3.85 -15.26
CA GLY A 102 -10.18 -2.83 -16.22
C GLY A 102 -10.75 -1.43 -15.94
N SER A 103 -11.87 -1.31 -15.23
CA SER A 103 -12.52 -0.02 -14.99
C SER A 103 -11.68 0.93 -14.14
N VAL A 104 -10.88 0.41 -13.22
CA VAL A 104 -10.00 1.21 -12.35
C VAL A 104 -8.92 1.94 -13.16
N PRO A 105 -8.06 1.26 -13.96
CA PRO A 105 -7.07 1.95 -14.79
C PRO A 105 -7.71 2.78 -15.90
N LEU A 106 -8.83 2.33 -16.49
CA LEU A 106 -9.56 3.14 -17.49
C LEU A 106 -10.12 4.43 -16.90
N GLY A 107 -10.66 4.37 -15.68
CA GLY A 107 -11.13 5.55 -14.96
C GLY A 107 -10.01 6.55 -14.71
N LEU A 108 -8.83 6.07 -14.30
CA LEU A 108 -7.63 6.91 -14.13
C LEU A 108 -7.17 7.55 -15.45
N MET A 109 -7.30 6.85 -16.57
CA MET A 109 -6.96 7.38 -17.89
C MET A 109 -7.87 8.53 -18.35
N LEU A 110 -9.12 8.59 -17.86
CA LEU A 110 -10.08 9.63 -18.24
C LEU A 110 -9.92 10.93 -17.45
N VAL A 111 -9.22 10.89 -16.32
CA VAL A 111 -9.07 12.03 -15.40
C VAL A 111 -8.54 13.32 -16.06
N PRO A 112 -7.43 13.30 -16.85
CA PRO A 112 -6.87 14.54 -17.39
C PRO A 112 -7.78 15.19 -18.42
N PHE A 113 -8.86 14.53 -18.85
CA PHE A 113 -9.90 15.10 -19.72
C PHE A 113 -11.08 15.68 -18.93
N ILE A 114 -11.18 15.40 -17.62
CA ILE A 114 -12.16 15.98 -16.70
C ILE A 114 -11.60 17.29 -16.09
N GLU A 115 -10.27 17.38 -15.92
CA GLU A 115 -9.60 18.60 -15.45
C GLU A 115 -9.48 19.63 -16.59
N GLY A 116 -9.86 20.89 -16.32
CA GLY A 116 -9.82 21.98 -17.31
C GLY A 116 -8.42 22.21 -17.92
N VAL A 117 -8.39 22.61 -19.21
CA VAL A 117 -7.29 22.44 -20.18
C VAL A 117 -5.91 23.04 -19.80
N HIS A 118 -5.72 23.76 -18.69
CA HIS A 118 -4.41 24.36 -18.37
C HIS A 118 -3.92 24.26 -16.91
N ILE A 119 -4.57 23.48 -16.04
CA ILE A 119 -4.14 23.39 -14.62
C ILE A 119 -2.79 22.68 -14.46
N ALA A 120 -2.48 21.71 -15.34
CA ALA A 120 -1.25 20.91 -15.31
C ALA A 120 -0.24 21.28 -16.43
N ASN A 121 -0.33 22.49 -17.00
CA ASN A 121 0.60 23.00 -18.03
C ASN A 121 0.82 22.07 -19.25
N GLY A 122 -0.20 21.28 -19.64
CA GLY A 122 -0.10 20.39 -20.81
C GLY A 122 0.87 19.21 -20.65
N ASN A 123 1.24 18.83 -19.42
CA ASN A 123 2.19 17.74 -19.15
C ASN A 123 1.68 16.33 -19.57
N PHE A 124 0.38 16.18 -19.87
CA PHE A 124 -0.26 14.88 -20.16
C PHE A 124 0.39 14.14 -21.33
N ALA A 125 0.66 14.83 -22.45
CA ALA A 125 1.16 14.20 -23.67
C ALA A 125 2.52 13.49 -23.48
N GLN A 126 3.36 14.00 -22.58
CA GLN A 126 4.67 13.41 -22.29
C GLN A 126 4.65 12.47 -21.07
N SER A 127 3.78 12.73 -20.10
CA SER A 127 3.77 12.00 -18.83
C SER A 127 2.93 10.73 -18.90
N ALA A 128 1.77 10.75 -19.57
CA ALA A 128 0.80 9.65 -19.57
C ALA A 128 1.23 8.43 -20.39
N ILE A 129 2.27 8.55 -21.22
CA ILE A 129 2.83 7.43 -21.98
C ILE A 129 3.73 6.52 -21.12
N THR A 130 4.00 6.88 -19.86
CA THR A 130 4.82 6.08 -18.94
C THR A 130 4.14 5.91 -17.59
N ILE A 131 4.31 4.73 -16.96
CA ILE A 131 3.84 4.47 -15.59
C ILE A 131 4.46 5.48 -14.61
N ASN A 132 5.72 5.84 -14.79
CA ASN A 132 6.39 6.81 -13.92
C ASN A 132 5.75 8.21 -14.02
N GLY A 133 5.33 8.63 -15.20
CA GLY A 133 4.60 9.91 -15.35
C GLY A 133 3.23 9.87 -14.66
N TRP A 134 2.50 8.74 -14.72
CA TRP A 134 1.28 8.56 -13.92
C TRP A 134 1.53 8.63 -12.41
N LEU A 135 2.62 8.04 -11.91
CA LEU A 135 2.96 8.10 -10.50
C LEU A 135 3.41 9.50 -10.06
N ARG A 136 4.31 10.12 -10.80
CA ARG A 136 4.96 11.39 -10.43
C ARG A 136 4.06 12.59 -10.69
N ASP A 137 3.61 12.75 -11.92
CA ASP A 137 2.99 14.01 -12.38
C ASP A 137 1.48 14.04 -12.14
N PHE A 138 0.88 12.87 -11.96
CA PHE A 138 -0.54 12.73 -11.65
C PHE A 138 -0.74 12.36 -10.18
N LEU A 139 -0.48 11.12 -9.76
CA LEU A 139 -0.80 10.65 -8.41
C LEU A 139 -0.08 11.45 -7.32
N TRP A 140 1.26 11.55 -7.39
CA TRP A 140 2.06 12.21 -6.36
C TRP A 140 1.84 13.72 -6.33
N ALA A 141 1.95 14.40 -7.49
CA ALA A 141 1.82 15.85 -7.55
C ALA A 141 0.41 16.32 -7.13
N GLN A 142 -0.65 15.66 -7.60
CA GLN A 142 -2.02 16.09 -7.32
C GLN A 142 -2.52 15.65 -5.93
N ALA A 143 -1.93 14.62 -5.31
CA ALA A 143 -2.30 14.20 -3.96
C ALA A 143 -1.90 15.24 -2.90
N SER A 144 -1.05 16.21 -3.23
CA SER A 144 -0.66 17.31 -2.34
C SER A 144 -1.87 18.02 -1.72
N ASN A 145 -2.94 18.25 -2.49
CA ASN A 145 -4.15 18.94 -2.00
C ASN A 145 -4.88 18.12 -0.91
N VAL A 146 -5.02 16.81 -1.10
CA VAL A 146 -5.74 15.97 -0.13
C VAL A 146 -4.92 15.74 1.15
N ILE A 147 -3.59 15.56 1.05
CA ILE A 147 -2.73 15.30 2.21
C ILE A 147 -2.44 16.55 3.04
N THR A 148 -2.48 17.75 2.44
CA THR A 148 -2.27 19.02 3.15
C THR A 148 -3.58 19.70 3.57
N SER A 149 -4.74 19.05 3.37
CA SER A 149 -6.06 19.63 3.67
C SER A 149 -6.37 19.82 5.17
N TYR A 150 -5.54 19.28 6.06
CA TYR A 150 -5.76 19.34 7.51
C TYR A 150 -5.75 20.79 8.00
N GLY A 151 -6.74 21.17 8.82
CA GLY A 151 -6.90 22.56 9.29
C GLY A 151 -7.61 23.48 8.30
N SER A 152 -8.12 22.96 7.19
CA SER A 152 -8.95 23.70 6.22
C SER A 152 -10.39 23.15 6.15
N ALA A 153 -11.26 23.81 5.38
CA ALA A 153 -12.61 23.31 5.08
C ALA A 153 -12.62 21.96 4.33
N LEU A 154 -11.49 21.58 3.71
CA LEU A 154 -11.33 20.32 2.97
C LEU A 154 -10.82 19.16 3.84
N SER A 155 -10.60 19.37 5.15
CA SER A 155 -10.01 18.36 6.04
C SER A 155 -10.78 17.05 6.09
N ALA A 156 -12.11 17.10 5.88
CA ALA A 156 -12.94 15.91 5.80
C ALA A 156 -12.49 14.96 4.67
N TYR A 157 -12.05 15.49 3.53
CA TYR A 157 -11.51 14.67 2.43
C TYR A 157 -10.15 14.07 2.78
N GLY A 158 -9.29 14.79 3.50
CA GLY A 158 -8.03 14.22 4.01
C GLY A 158 -8.25 13.05 4.97
N ILE A 159 -9.27 13.14 5.84
CA ILE A 159 -9.67 12.05 6.75
C ILE A 159 -10.27 10.88 5.96
N MET A 160 -11.18 11.15 5.02
CA MET A 160 -11.79 10.12 4.19
C MET A 160 -10.77 9.43 3.28
N PHE A 161 -9.76 10.14 2.80
CA PHE A 161 -8.65 9.57 2.04
C PHE A 161 -7.89 8.53 2.87
N LEU A 162 -7.57 8.83 4.13
CA LEU A 162 -6.90 7.88 5.02
C LEU A 162 -7.82 6.72 5.42
N ALA A 163 -9.09 7.00 5.73
CA ALA A 163 -10.09 5.97 6.04
C ALA A 163 -10.30 5.01 4.86
N GLY A 164 -10.33 5.53 3.63
CA GLY A 164 -10.39 4.73 2.42
C GLY A 164 -9.19 3.79 2.27
N HIS A 165 -7.97 4.27 2.54
CA HIS A 165 -6.77 3.43 2.54
C HIS A 165 -6.85 2.33 3.60
N PHE A 166 -7.32 2.67 4.81
CA PHE A 166 -7.52 1.69 5.88
C PHE A 166 -8.53 0.62 5.46
N VAL A 167 -9.69 1.00 4.94
CA VAL A 167 -10.74 0.07 4.49
C VAL A 167 -10.25 -0.81 3.33
N PHE A 168 -9.48 -0.23 2.40
CA PHE A 168 -8.85 -0.98 1.31
C PHE A 168 -7.85 -2.01 1.85
N ALA A 169 -6.95 -1.63 2.75
CA ALA A 169 -5.98 -2.55 3.35
C ALA A 169 -6.67 -3.63 4.20
N PHE A 170 -7.69 -3.26 4.97
CA PHE A 170 -8.51 -4.18 5.76
C PHE A 170 -9.19 -5.24 4.89
N SER A 171 -9.58 -4.89 3.66
CA SER A 171 -10.16 -5.85 2.71
C SER A 171 -9.20 -7.00 2.36
N LEU A 172 -7.89 -6.73 2.30
CA LEU A 172 -6.87 -7.71 1.95
C LEU A 172 -6.77 -8.82 2.98
N MET A 173 -7.08 -8.54 4.25
CA MET A 173 -7.17 -9.55 5.30
C MET A 173 -8.15 -10.66 4.91
N PHE A 174 -9.30 -10.33 4.33
CA PHE A 174 -10.30 -11.31 3.90
C PHE A 174 -9.99 -11.96 2.55
N LEU A 175 -9.30 -11.23 1.65
CA LEU A 175 -8.96 -11.73 0.32
C LEU A 175 -7.73 -12.64 0.31
N PHE A 176 -6.82 -12.49 1.28
CA PHE A 176 -5.59 -13.29 1.40
C PHE A 176 -5.67 -14.45 2.38
N SER A 177 -6.66 -14.45 3.29
CA SER A 177 -6.82 -15.51 4.29
C SER A 177 -7.99 -16.44 3.98
N GLY A 178 -7.92 -17.66 4.52
CA GLY A 178 -8.96 -18.67 4.39
C GLY A 178 -9.77 -18.84 5.68
N ARG A 179 -10.99 -19.38 5.57
CA ARG A 179 -11.89 -19.65 6.71
C ARG A 179 -11.25 -20.52 7.80
N GLY A 180 -10.44 -21.52 7.43
CA GLY A 180 -9.85 -22.49 8.36
C GLY A 180 -9.07 -21.82 9.49
N TYR A 181 -8.13 -20.93 9.12
CA TYR A 181 -7.34 -20.13 10.07
C TYR A 181 -8.23 -19.37 11.08
N TRP A 182 -9.26 -18.68 10.60
CA TRP A 182 -10.16 -17.93 11.47
C TRP A 182 -11.03 -18.82 12.37
N GLN A 183 -11.39 -20.01 11.90
CA GLN A 183 -12.19 -20.94 12.68
C GLN A 183 -11.39 -21.53 13.85
N GLU A 184 -10.13 -21.90 13.64
CA GLU A 184 -9.22 -22.37 14.70
C GLU A 184 -8.93 -21.27 15.74
N LEU A 185 -8.76 -20.03 15.29
CA LEU A 185 -8.63 -18.88 16.19
C LEU A 185 -9.89 -18.66 17.04
N ILE A 186 -11.08 -18.73 16.43
CA ILE A 186 -12.35 -18.63 17.15
C ILE A 186 -12.49 -19.75 18.18
N GLU A 187 -12.08 -20.97 17.87
CA GLU A 187 -12.12 -22.10 18.81
C GLU A 187 -11.25 -21.87 20.03
N SER A 188 -10.06 -21.29 19.84
CA SER A 188 -9.17 -20.87 20.92
C SER A 188 -9.79 -19.78 21.79
N ILE A 189 -10.47 -18.80 21.18
CA ILE A 189 -11.18 -17.73 21.89
C ILE A 189 -12.39 -18.28 22.67
N VAL A 190 -13.15 -19.19 22.07
CA VAL A 190 -14.31 -19.85 22.70
C VAL A 190 -13.88 -20.68 23.90
N TRP A 191 -12.74 -21.37 23.83
CA TRP A 191 -12.15 -22.05 24.98
C TRP A 191 -11.93 -21.09 26.16
N ALA A 192 -11.38 -19.90 25.91
CA ALA A 192 -11.20 -18.88 26.95
C ALA A 192 -12.53 -18.37 27.53
N HIS A 193 -13.53 -18.12 26.68
CA HIS A 193 -14.86 -17.69 27.11
C HIS A 193 -15.55 -18.75 27.98
N ASN A 194 -15.39 -20.03 27.66
CA ASN A 194 -15.93 -21.14 28.46
C ASN A 194 -15.28 -21.20 29.84
N LYS A 195 -13.96 -20.96 29.95
CA LYS A 195 -13.27 -20.91 31.25
C LYS A 195 -13.80 -19.78 32.14
N LEU A 196 -14.15 -18.65 31.54
CA LEU A 196 -14.73 -17.50 32.22
C LEU A 196 -16.25 -17.56 32.36
N LYS A 197 -16.90 -18.61 31.84
CA LYS A 197 -18.38 -18.78 31.82
C LYS A 197 -19.13 -17.60 31.16
N VAL A 198 -18.50 -16.95 30.18
CA VAL A 198 -19.08 -15.84 29.38
C VAL A 198 -19.26 -16.25 27.92
N ALA A 199 -19.26 -17.55 27.63
CA ALA A 199 -19.51 -18.04 26.28
C ALA A 199 -20.95 -17.71 25.84
N PRO A 200 -21.14 -17.18 24.63
CA PRO A 200 -22.47 -16.90 24.11
C PRO A 200 -23.26 -18.20 23.88
N SER A 201 -24.60 -18.12 23.95
CA SER A 201 -25.48 -19.25 23.66
C SER A 201 -25.46 -19.69 22.19
N ILE A 202 -25.24 -18.73 21.28
CA ILE A 202 -25.07 -19.00 19.85
C ILE A 202 -23.59 -19.23 19.57
N GLN A 203 -23.25 -20.38 18.98
CA GLN A 203 -21.88 -20.74 18.69
C GLN A 203 -21.26 -19.79 17.64
N PRO A 204 -20.16 -19.08 17.94
CA PRO A 204 -19.50 -18.24 16.96
C PRO A 204 -18.81 -19.10 15.91
N ARG A 205 -18.95 -18.71 14.64
CA ARG A 205 -18.35 -19.38 13.49
C ARG A 205 -17.68 -18.34 12.60
N ALA A 206 -16.55 -18.71 12.00
CA ALA A 206 -15.94 -17.90 10.96
C ALA A 206 -16.90 -17.81 9.75
N LEU A 207 -16.81 -16.68 9.03
CA LEU A 207 -17.57 -16.44 7.81
C LEU A 207 -17.43 -17.62 6.83
N SER A 208 -18.50 -17.93 6.08
CA SER A 208 -18.38 -18.88 4.97
C SER A 208 -17.41 -18.37 3.92
N ILE A 209 -16.85 -19.25 3.09
CA ILE A 209 -15.89 -18.87 2.04
C ILE A 209 -16.49 -17.80 1.11
N THR A 210 -17.74 -17.97 0.70
CA THR A 210 -18.46 -17.00 -0.14
C THR A 210 -18.68 -15.67 0.58
N GLN A 211 -19.03 -15.70 1.87
CA GLN A 211 -19.21 -14.48 2.67
C GLN A 211 -17.89 -13.74 2.88
N GLY A 212 -16.80 -14.42 3.26
CA GLY A 212 -15.49 -13.80 3.43
C GLY A 212 -15.00 -13.12 2.15
N ARG A 213 -15.20 -13.78 1.00
CA ARG A 213 -14.94 -13.21 -0.33
C ARG A 213 -15.79 -11.98 -0.63
N ALA A 214 -17.10 -12.04 -0.37
CA ALA A 214 -18.01 -10.92 -0.59
C ALA A 214 -17.66 -9.73 0.31
N VAL A 215 -17.37 -9.98 1.59
CA VAL A 215 -16.90 -8.96 2.54
C VAL A 215 -15.59 -8.33 2.06
N GLY A 216 -14.63 -9.15 1.63
CA GLY A 216 -13.37 -8.69 1.05
C GLY A 216 -13.59 -7.76 -0.15
N VAL A 217 -14.34 -8.18 -1.17
CA VAL A 217 -14.59 -7.33 -2.34
C VAL A 217 -15.38 -6.08 -2.01
N ALA A 218 -16.36 -6.15 -1.10
CA ALA A 218 -17.12 -4.98 -0.68
C ALA A 218 -16.20 -3.91 -0.06
N HIS A 219 -15.30 -4.30 0.84
CA HIS A 219 -14.34 -3.36 1.45
C HIS A 219 -13.28 -2.91 0.43
N TYR A 220 -12.83 -3.78 -0.47
CA TYR A 220 -11.85 -3.44 -1.50
C TYR A 220 -12.40 -2.34 -2.42
N LEU A 221 -13.62 -2.51 -2.92
CA LEU A 221 -14.30 -1.53 -3.76
C LEU A 221 -14.61 -0.25 -2.99
N LEU A 222 -15.18 -0.36 -1.79
CA LEU A 222 -15.50 0.81 -0.96
C LEU A 222 -14.24 1.64 -0.67
N GLY A 223 -13.18 0.99 -0.20
CA GLY A 223 -11.91 1.65 0.09
C GLY A 223 -11.32 2.33 -1.14
N GLY A 224 -11.21 1.61 -2.27
CA GLY A 224 -10.68 2.16 -3.52
C GLY A 224 -11.50 3.34 -4.06
N ILE A 225 -12.83 3.25 -4.03
CA ILE A 225 -13.73 4.33 -4.46
C ILE A 225 -13.59 5.53 -3.53
N VAL A 226 -13.56 5.34 -2.21
CA VAL A 226 -13.44 6.43 -1.23
C VAL A 226 -12.09 7.13 -1.33
N VAL A 227 -10.99 6.40 -1.53
CA VAL A 227 -9.66 6.98 -1.76
C VAL A 227 -9.70 7.88 -2.99
N THR A 228 -10.22 7.35 -4.10
CA THR A 228 -10.27 8.04 -5.38
C THR A 228 -11.20 9.26 -5.33
N TRP A 229 -12.37 9.13 -4.70
CA TRP A 229 -13.32 10.21 -4.49
C TRP A 229 -12.72 11.34 -3.64
N SER A 230 -12.08 11.00 -2.52
CA SER A 230 -11.48 11.99 -1.62
C SER A 230 -10.32 12.74 -2.29
N PHE A 231 -9.50 12.01 -3.05
CA PHE A 231 -8.43 12.58 -3.88
C PHE A 231 -8.99 13.59 -4.88
N PHE A 232 -10.00 13.19 -5.68
CA PHE A 232 -10.55 14.05 -6.72
C PHE A 232 -11.24 15.29 -6.18
N ILE A 233 -12.08 15.13 -5.16
CA ILE A 233 -12.84 16.27 -4.64
C ILE A 233 -11.93 17.27 -3.93
N ALA A 234 -10.96 16.80 -3.13
CA ALA A 234 -9.98 17.69 -2.49
C ALA A 234 -9.11 18.41 -3.53
N ARG A 235 -8.73 17.72 -4.62
CA ARG A 235 -7.99 18.33 -5.73
C ARG A 235 -8.82 19.40 -6.41
N ILE A 236 -9.99 19.05 -6.96
CA ILE A 236 -10.77 19.94 -7.81
C ILE A 236 -11.27 21.17 -7.07
N LEU A 237 -11.67 21.04 -5.80
CA LEU A 237 -12.09 22.17 -4.97
C LEU A 237 -10.93 23.08 -4.54
N SER A 238 -9.69 22.59 -4.62
CA SER A 238 -8.51 23.38 -4.25
C SER A 238 -7.90 24.14 -5.43
N VAL A 239 -8.22 23.77 -6.67
CA VAL A 239 -7.61 24.37 -7.89
C VAL A 239 -8.62 24.89 -8.91
N GLY A 240 -9.90 24.53 -8.79
CA GLY A 240 -11.01 25.06 -9.58
C GLY A 240 -11.67 26.24 -8.88
#